data_AF-A0A3C1RZY5-F1
#
_entry.id   AF-A0A3C1RZY5-F1
#
_cell.length_a   1.000
_cell.length_b   1.000
_cell.length_c   1.000
_cell.angle_alpha   90.00
_cell.angle_beta   90.00
_cell.angle_gamma   90.00
#
_symmetry.space_group_name_H-M   'P 1'
#
loop_
_entity.id
_entity.type
_entity.pdbx_description
1 polymer ?
#
loop_
_entity_poly.entity_id
_entity_poly.type
_entity_poly.pdbx_seq_one_letter_code
_entity_poly.pdbx_strand_id
1 'polypeptide(L)' 'MIFLFSTSINAQKDFKKSWNDIYRLEAENLPKSALRLVDQIYKEAQKQNNTSPLIKSLLYKSKFSLTLEENAQLKIINQF' A
#
# COMPACT_ATOMS: atom_id res chain seq x y z
N MET A 1 37.84 11.80 16.24
CA MET A 1 36.42 11.43 16.40
C MET A 1 35.81 11.34 15.01
N ILE A 2 35.62 10.13 14.46
CA ILE A 2 35.06 9.95 13.12
C ILE A 2 33.54 9.81 13.29
N PHE A 3 32.78 10.82 12.88
CA PHE A 3 31.32 10.72 12.78
C PHE A 3 30.96 10.08 11.44
N LEU A 4 30.72 8.77 11.45
CA LEU A 4 30.09 8.07 10.33
C LEU A 4 28.57 8.31 10.42
N PHE A 5 28.08 9.36 9.77
CA PHE A 5 26.66 9.48 9.48
C PHE A 5 26.32 8.58 8.28
N SER A 6 26.13 7.28 8.53
CA SER A 6 25.47 6.40 7.57
C SER A 6 23.95 6.60 7.69
N THR A 7 23.44 7.72 7.17
CA THR A 7 22.01 7.78 6.86
C THR A 7 21.81 6.93 5.61
N SER A 8 21.44 5.67 5.79
CA SER A 8 20.78 4.90 4.74
C SER A 8 19.46 5.60 4.42
N ILE A 9 19.52 6.66 3.63
CA ILE A 9 18.35 7.27 3.01
C ILE A 9 17.94 6.30 1.92
N ASN A 10 17.24 5.23 2.31
CA ASN A 10 16.52 4.40 1.36
C ASN A 10 15.45 5.31 0.73
N ALA A 11 15.74 5.76 -0.48
CA ALA A 11 14.86 6.35 -1.48
C ALA A 11 13.43 6.66 -0.97
N GLN A 12 13.22 7.88 -0.46
CA GLN A 12 11.89 8.41 -0.19
C GLN A 12 11.18 8.69 -1.53
N LYS A 13 10.73 7.66 -2.24
CA LYS A 13 9.59 7.83 -3.15
C LYS A 13 8.39 7.97 -2.23
N ASP A 14 8.04 9.23 -1.94
CA ASP A 14 7.02 9.53 -0.95
C ASP A 14 5.64 9.08 -1.46
N PHE A 15 5.14 7.96 -0.93
CA PHE A 15 3.80 7.46 -1.21
C PHE A 15 2.70 8.33 -0.56
N LYS A 16 3.05 9.36 0.23
CA LYS A 16 2.10 10.22 0.95
C LYS A 16 1.04 10.82 0.05
N LYS A 17 1.38 11.29 -1.15
CA LYS A 17 0.38 11.81 -2.10
C LYS A 17 -0.64 10.73 -2.48
N SER A 18 -0.17 9.55 -2.88
CA SER A 18 -1.05 8.42 -3.23
C SER A 18 -1.90 7.97 -2.04
N TRP A 19 -1.35 7.98 -0.83
CA TRP A 19 -2.11 7.66 0.38
C TRP A 19 -3.17 8.70 0.71
N ASN A 20 -2.89 9.99 0.51
CA ASN A 20 -3.91 11.04 0.68
C ASN A 20 -5.07 10.86 -0.31
N ASP A 21 -4.77 10.49 -1.56
CA ASP A 21 -5.80 10.18 -2.56
C ASP A 21 -6.61 8.94 -2.16
N ILE A 22 -5.97 7.89 -1.63
CA ILE A 22 -6.65 6.70 -1.10
C ILE A 22 -7.61 7.08 0.03
N TYR A 23 -7.17 7.87 1.00
CA TYR A 23 -8.01 8.29 2.13
C TYR A 23 -9.17 9.16 1.68
N ARG A 24 -8.96 10.06 0.71
CA ARG A 24 -10.03 10.86 0.12
C ARG A 24 -11.07 9.97 -0.57
N LEU A 25 -10.63 9.03 -1.41
CA LEU A 25 -11.53 8.08 -2.08
C LEU A 25 -12.28 7.20 -1.08
N GLU A 26 -11.64 6.81 0.02
CA GLU A 26 -12.31 6.08 1.10
C GLU A 26 -13.40 6.93 1.77
N ALA A 27 -13.11 8.19 2.10
CA ALA A 27 -14.08 9.12 2.66
C ALA A 27 -15.25 9.42 1.70
N GLU A 28 -14.99 9.39 0.39
CA GLU A 28 -15.99 9.53 -0.67
C GLU A 28 -16.79 8.22 -0.93
N ASN A 29 -16.57 7.15 -0.16
CA ASN A 29 -17.16 5.82 -0.36
C ASN A 29 -16.89 5.23 -1.76
N LEU A 30 -15.66 5.42 -2.27
CA LEU A 30 -15.18 4.89 -3.54
C LEU A 30 -14.11 3.78 -3.36
N PRO A 31 -14.42 2.66 -2.67
CA PRO A 31 -13.45 1.63 -2.31
C PRO A 31 -12.80 0.96 -3.53
N LYS A 32 -13.53 0.83 -4.65
CA LYS A 32 -12.99 0.25 -5.89
C LYS A 32 -11.88 1.12 -6.49
N SER A 33 -12.06 2.44 -6.47
CA SER A 33 -11.06 3.41 -6.92
C SER A 33 -9.86 3.44 -5.97
N ALA A 34 -10.12 3.39 -4.66
CA ALA A 34 -9.07 3.32 -3.63
C ALA A 34 -8.23 2.04 -3.78
N LEU A 35 -8.86 0.87 -3.96
CA LEU A 35 -8.18 -0.40 -4.18
C LEU A 35 -7.23 -0.35 -5.38
N ARG A 36 -7.65 0.27 -6.49
CA ARG A 36 -6.79 0.43 -7.67
C ARG A 36 -5.52 1.23 -7.37
N LEU A 37 -5.61 2.29 -6.56
CA LEU A 37 -4.42 3.04 -6.13
C LEU A 37 -3.54 2.22 -5.20
N VAL A 38 -4.13 1.46 -4.27
CA VAL A 38 -3.37 0.57 -3.38
C VAL A 38 -2.62 -0.50 -4.17
N ASP A 39 -3.23 -1.08 -5.21
CA ASP A 39 -2.57 -2.03 -6.12
C ASP A 39 -1.37 -1.42 -6.84
N GLN A 40 -1.45 -0.15 -7.22
CA GLN A 40 -0.31 0.57 -7.81
C GLN A 40 0.81 0.74 -6.78
N ILE A 41 0.48 1.13 -5.54
CA ILE A 41 1.46 1.21 -4.44
C ILE A 41 2.12 -0.14 -4.20
N TYR A 42 1.34 -1.23 -4.15
CA TYR A 42 1.85 -2.58 -3.95
C TYR A 42 2.87 -2.96 -5.02
N LYS A 43 2.52 -2.81 -6.30
CA LYS A 43 3.41 -3.12 -7.43
C LYS A 43 4.69 -2.29 -7.40
N GLU A 44 4.58 -0.99 -7.11
CA GLU A 44 5.74 -0.10 -7.04
C GLU A 44 6.62 -0.38 -5.82
N ALA A 45 6.04 -0.71 -4.67
CA ALA A 45 6.76 -1.08 -3.45
C ALA A 45 7.49 -2.41 -3.62
N GLN A 46 6.88 -3.39 -4.29
CA GLN A 46 7.49 -4.67 -4.62
C GLN A 46 8.72 -4.48 -5.52
N LYS A 47 8.61 -3.69 -6.60
CA LYS A 47 9.75 -3.37 -7.50
C LYS A 47 10.91 -2.68 -6.77
N GLN A 48 10.58 -1.84 -5.78
CA GLN A 48 11.56 -1.07 -5.02
C GLN A 48 12.08 -1.82 -3.78
N ASN A 49 11.65 -3.06 -3.54
CA ASN A 49 11.93 -3.83 -2.32
C ASN A 49 11.64 -3.02 -1.03
N ASN A 50 10.65 -2.13 -1.08
CA ASN A 50 10.32 -1.27 0.05
C ASN A 50 9.27 -1.94 0.93
N THR A 51 9.74 -2.58 2.00
CA THR A 51 8.92 -3.44 2.86
C THR A 51 7.77 -2.69 3.54
N SER A 52 7.98 -1.43 3.95
CA SER A 52 6.96 -0.69 4.73
C SER A 52 5.70 -0.35 3.90
N PRO A 53 5.79 0.32 2.73
CA PRO A 53 4.66 0.52 1.83
C PRO A 53 4.07 -0.79 1.28
N LEU A 54 4.90 -1.82 1.10
CA LEU A 54 4.45 -3.14 0.67
C LEU A 54 3.47 -3.73 1.68
N ILE A 55 3.86 -3.86 2.95
CA ILE A 55 2.99 -4.38 4.02
C ILE A 55 1.73 -3.50 4.17
N LYS A 56 1.88 -2.18 4.18
CA LYS A 56 0.74 -1.27 4.30
C LYS A 56 -0.27 -1.46 3.15
N SER A 57 0.22 -1.62 1.92
CA SER A 57 -0.64 -1.87 0.76
C SER A 57 -1.36 -3.22 0.84
N LEU A 58 -0.71 -4.27 1.34
CA LEU A 58 -1.33 -5.58 1.54
C LEU A 58 -2.52 -5.54 2.52
N LEU A 59 -2.36 -4.80 3.62
CA LEU A 59 -3.44 -4.59 4.60
C LEU A 59 -4.63 -3.86 3.98
N TYR A 60 -4.37 -2.79 3.21
CA TYR A 60 -5.44 -2.02 2.57
C TYR A 60 -6.10 -2.77 1.40
N LYS A 61 -5.36 -3.58 0.64
CA LYS A 61 -5.94 -4.48 -0.35
C LYS A 61 -6.92 -5.44 0.30
N SER A 62 -6.52 -6.05 1.42
CA SER A 62 -7.37 -6.95 2.18
C SER A 62 -8.63 -6.24 2.68
N LYS A 63 -8.47 -5.06 3.29
CA LYS A 63 -9.58 -4.22 3.76
C LYS A 63 -10.61 -3.94 2.66
N PHE A 64 -10.18 -3.45 1.50
CA PHE A 64 -11.12 -3.11 0.43
C PHE A 64 -11.72 -4.36 -0.24
N SER A 65 -10.96 -5.45 -0.34
CA SER A 65 -11.47 -6.72 -0.88
C SER A 65 -12.59 -7.28 0.00
N LEU A 66 -12.48 -7.17 1.33
CA LEU A 66 -13.54 -7.57 2.26
C LEU A 66 -14.86 -6.83 2.04
N THR A 67 -14.81 -5.59 1.53
CA THR A 67 -16.01 -4.82 1.18
C THR A 67 -16.52 -5.09 -0.24
N LEU A 68 -15.61 -5.34 -1.19
CA LEU A 68 -15.92 -5.36 -2.62
C LEU A 68 -16.21 -6.76 -3.19
N GLU A 69 -15.69 -7.80 -2.56
CA GLU A 69 -15.66 -9.14 -3.15
C GLU A 69 -16.37 -10.17 -2.27
N GLU A 70 -17.18 -11.02 -2.89
CA GLU A 70 -17.66 -12.23 -2.25
C GLU A 70 -16.50 -13.20 -1.98
N ASN A 71 -16.58 -13.92 -0.87
CA ASN A 71 -15.55 -14.86 -0.41
C ASN A 71 -14.16 -14.23 -0.28
N ALA A 72 -14.09 -12.92 -0.02
CA ALA A 72 -12.85 -12.16 0.07
C ALA A 72 -11.82 -12.81 1.01
N GLN A 73 -12.23 -13.34 2.16
CA GLN A 73 -11.30 -14.00 3.09
C GLN A 73 -10.53 -15.16 2.44
N LEU A 74 -11.22 -16.05 1.71
CA LEU A 74 -10.59 -17.16 1.00
C LEU A 74 -9.64 -16.65 -0.10
N LYS A 75 -10.05 -15.62 -0.85
CA LYS A 75 -9.22 -15.04 -1.90
C LYS A 75 -7.97 -14.37 -1.34
N ILE A 76 -8.11 -13.65 -0.23
CA ILE A 76 -7.01 -12.98 0.46
C ILE A 76 -5.99 -14.02 0.91
N ILE A 77 -6.41 -15.12 1.54
CA ILE A 77 -5.50 -16.21 1.97
C ILE A 77 -4.73 -16.79 0.77
N ASN A 78 -5.38 -16.98 -0.38
CA ASN A 78 -4.74 -17.52 -1.58
C ASN A 78 -3.84 -16.52 -2.34
N GLN A 79 -3.86 -15.24 -1.99
CA GLN A 79 -3.03 -14.20 -2.61
C GLN A 79 -1.71 -13.94 -1.85
N PHE A 80 -1.58 -14.46 -0.64
CA PHE A 80 -0.38 -14.39 0.20
C PHE A 80 0.43 -15.67 0.15
#